data_AF-A0A9E5RY09-F1
#
_entry.id   AF-A0A9E5RY09-F1
#
_cell.length_a   1.000
_cell.length_b   1.000
_cell.length_c   1.000
_cell.angle_alpha   90.00
_cell.angle_beta   90.00
_cell.angle_gamma   90.00
#
_symmetry.space_group_name_H-M   'P 1'
#
loop_
_entity.id
_entity.type
_entity.pdbx_description
1 polymer ?
#
loop_
_entity_poly.entity_id
_entity_poly.type
_entity_poly.pdbx_seq_one_letter_code
_entity_poly.pdbx_strand_id
1 'polypeptide(L)'
;MSQQAQLYQVIEDAIKRPLIPHEPAKQSLKQWAMFVLRDKGFKVIYAQNADFAIERGGEKLYFKVANTNNELDSKFSWIIWDSMTKNVSVIPAK
;
A
#
# COMPACT_ATOMS: atom_id res chain seq x y z
N MET A 1 -4.44 15.20 15.08
CA MET A 1 -3.82 14.25 14.12
C MET A 1 -3.43 15.01 12.87
N SER A 2 -2.26 14.73 12.28
CA SER A 2 -1.85 15.38 11.02
C SER A 2 -2.68 14.85 9.85
N GLN A 3 -2.79 15.61 8.76
CA GLN A 3 -3.48 15.17 7.54
C GLN A 3 -2.85 13.89 6.95
N GLN A 4 -1.54 13.73 7.12
CA GLN A 4 -0.79 12.55 6.71
C GLN A 4 -1.19 11.30 7.53
N ALA A 5 -1.34 11.42 8.86
CA ALA A 5 -1.79 10.31 9.69
C ALA A 5 -3.21 9.84 9.33
N GLN A 6 -4.11 10.79 9.04
CA GLN A 6 -5.47 10.47 8.56
C GLN A 6 -5.43 9.73 7.22
N LEU A 7 -4.55 10.14 6.30
CA LEU A 7 -4.41 9.47 5.01
C LEU A 7 -3.95 8.02 5.16
N TYR A 8 -2.94 7.76 5.99
CA TYR A 8 -2.48 6.38 6.23
C TYR A 8 -3.56 5.51 6.88
N GLN A 9 -4.36 6.07 7.79
CA GLN A 9 -5.48 5.36 8.38
C GLN A 9 -6.51 4.92 7.31
N VAL A 10 -6.88 5.81 6.39
CA VAL A 10 -7.81 5.48 5.30
C VAL A 10 -7.21 4.45 4.34
N ILE A 11 -5.90 4.52 4.07
CA ILE A 11 -5.18 3.52 3.25
C ILE A 11 -5.18 2.16 3.96
N GLU A 12 -4.91 2.13 5.26
CA GLU A 12 -4.91 0.89 6.05
C GLU A 12 -6.30 0.26 6.09
N ASP A 13 -7.35 1.07 6.27
CA ASP A 13 -8.75 0.61 6.23
C ASP A 13 -9.12 0.03 4.85
N ALA A 14 -8.66 0.66 3.76
CA ALA A 14 -8.85 0.17 2.40
C ALA A 14 -8.22 -1.22 2.21
N ILE A 15 -6.97 -1.38 2.66
CA ILE A 15 -6.20 -2.62 2.54
C ILE A 15 -6.77 -3.74 3.42
N LYS A 16 -7.31 -3.41 4.61
CA LYS A 16 -7.95 -4.39 5.51
C LYS A 16 -9.37 -4.77 5.08
N ARG A 17 -10.04 -3.98 4.25
CA ARG A 17 -11.42 -4.24 3.77
C ARG A 17 -11.46 -4.25 2.24
N PRO A 18 -10.69 -5.14 1.58
CA PRO A 18 -10.65 -5.22 0.14
C PRO A 18 -11.94 -5.86 -0.39
N LEU A 19 -12.35 -5.50 -1.60
CA LEU A 19 -13.45 -6.20 -2.30
C LEU A 19 -13.07 -7.65 -2.63
N ILE A 20 -11.79 -7.87 -2.96
CA ILE A 20 -11.22 -9.18 -3.27
C ILE A 20 -9.98 -9.38 -2.39
N PRO A 21 -9.91 -10.42 -1.55
CA PRO A 21 -8.73 -10.71 -0.73
C PRO A 21 -7.45 -10.90 -1.55
N HIS A 22 -6.29 -10.68 -0.93
CA HIS A 22 -5.01 -10.98 -1.59
C HIS A 22 -4.81 -12.50 -1.69
N GLU A 23 -4.67 -12.99 -2.92
CA GLU A 23 -4.33 -14.38 -3.22
C GLU A 23 -3.01 -14.42 -4.01
N PRO A 24 -1.87 -14.72 -3.36
CA PRO A 24 -0.55 -14.69 -4.01
C PRO A 24 -0.41 -15.59 -5.24
N ALA A 25 -1.20 -16.68 -5.30
CA ALA A 25 -1.22 -17.60 -6.43
C ALA A 25 -1.90 -17.03 -7.69
N LYS A 26 -2.72 -15.99 -7.54
CA LYS A 26 -3.54 -15.42 -8.62
C LYS A 26 -3.05 -14.04 -9.06
N GLN A 27 -2.53 -13.24 -8.13
CA GLN A 27 -2.05 -11.88 -8.42
C GLN A 27 -0.86 -11.49 -7.55
N SER A 28 0.01 -10.62 -8.07
CA SER A 28 1.07 -10.01 -7.26
C SER A 28 0.50 -9.05 -6.21
N LEU A 29 1.22 -8.90 -5.08
CA LEU A 29 0.85 -7.95 -4.03
C LEU A 29 0.73 -6.52 -4.55
N LYS A 30 1.62 -6.14 -5.48
CA LYS A 30 1.59 -4.83 -6.16
C LYS A 30 0.30 -4.62 -6.93
N GLN A 31 -0.04 -5.53 -7.83
CA GLN A 31 -1.25 -5.41 -8.66
C GLN A 31 -2.51 -5.39 -7.78
N TRP A 32 -2.55 -6.26 -6.77
CA TRP A 32 -3.64 -6.31 -5.81
C TRP A 32 -3.80 -5.01 -5.02
N ALA A 33 -2.72 -4.48 -4.45
CA ALA A 33 -2.76 -3.24 -3.67
C ALA A 33 -3.20 -2.05 -4.54
N MET A 34 -2.66 -1.93 -5.75
CA MET A 34 -3.08 -0.88 -6.69
C MET A 34 -4.56 -1.01 -7.06
N PHE A 35 -5.09 -2.22 -7.24
CA PHE A 35 -6.51 -2.46 -7.48
C PHE A 35 -7.37 -2.03 -6.30
N VAL A 36 -7.05 -2.49 -5.08
CA VAL A 36 -7.81 -2.15 -3.87
C VAL A 36 -7.86 -0.65 -3.64
N LEU A 37 -6.72 0.04 -3.82
CA LEU A 37 -6.66 1.48 -3.65
C LEU A 37 -7.47 2.22 -4.73
N ARG A 38 -7.43 1.77 -5.99
CA ARG A 38 -8.27 2.36 -7.06
C ARG A 38 -9.76 2.13 -6.82
N ASP A 39 -10.15 0.95 -6.35
CA ASP A 39 -11.53 0.62 -5.94
C ASP A 39 -12.04 1.60 -4.87
N LYS A 40 -11.17 2.01 -3.93
CA LYS A 40 -11.49 3.02 -2.91
C LYS A 40 -11.36 4.47 -3.39
N GLY A 41 -11.13 4.71 -4.67
CA GLY A 41 -11.09 6.05 -5.27
C GLY A 41 -9.75 6.78 -5.13
N PHE A 42 -8.68 6.11 -4.70
CA PHE A 42 -7.34 6.72 -4.68
C PHE A 42 -6.80 6.89 -6.11
N LYS A 43 -6.18 8.04 -6.40
CA LYS A 43 -5.44 8.27 -7.64
C LYS A 43 -4.08 7.56 -7.57
N VAL A 44 -4.05 6.31 -8.03
CA VAL A 44 -2.84 5.46 -8.04
C VAL A 44 -2.12 5.55 -9.39
N ILE A 45 -0.88 6.03 -9.35
CA ILE A 45 0.00 6.22 -10.51
C ILE A 45 1.22 5.31 -10.45
N TYR A 46 1.81 5.02 -11.61
CA TYR A 46 3.11 4.34 -11.67
C TYR A 46 4.24 5.29 -11.23
N ALA A 47 5.29 4.74 -10.63
CA ALA A 47 6.48 5.46 -10.19
C ALA A 47 7.74 4.77 -10.69
N GLN A 48 8.82 5.54 -10.89
CA GLN A 48 10.12 4.98 -11.34
C GLN A 48 10.95 4.43 -10.17
N ASN A 49 10.87 5.06 -8.99
CA ASN A 49 11.70 4.72 -7.82
C ASN A 49 10.96 3.92 -6.74
N ALA A 50 9.70 3.56 -7.00
CA ALA A 50 8.82 2.85 -6.09
C ALA A 50 7.91 1.92 -6.91
N ASP A 51 7.13 1.06 -6.26
CA ASP A 51 6.20 0.21 -6.98
C ASP A 51 5.06 1.01 -7.59
N PHE A 52 4.53 1.96 -6.83
CA PHE A 52 3.52 2.92 -7.26
C PHE A 52 3.53 4.15 -6.35
N ALA A 53 2.71 5.13 -6.68
CA ALA A 53 2.43 6.26 -5.80
C ALA A 53 0.93 6.57 -5.74
N ILE A 54 0.50 7.14 -4.62
CA ILE A 54 -0.82 7.77 -4.48
C ILE A 54 -0.61 9.28 -4.65
N GLU A 55 -1.34 9.89 -5.57
CA GLU A 55 -1.33 11.33 -5.77
C GLU A 55 -2.53 11.99 -5.08
N ARG A 56 -2.27 13.00 -4.25
CA ARG A 56 -3.29 13.77 -3.55
C ARG A 56 -2.91 15.24 -3.50
N GLY A 57 -3.70 16.10 -4.14
CA GLY A 57 -3.48 17.56 -4.07
C GLY A 57 -2.11 18.04 -4.58
N GLY A 58 -1.50 17.31 -5.53
CA GLY A 58 -0.16 17.61 -6.06
C GLY A 58 0.98 16.93 -5.30
N GLU A 59 0.74 16.36 -4.11
CA GLU A 59 1.70 15.55 -3.37
C GLU A 59 1.65 14.08 -3.80
N LYS A 60 2.79 13.39 -3.70
CA LYS A 60 2.93 11.97 -4.01
C LYS A 60 3.42 11.21 -2.80
N LEU A 61 2.68 10.18 -2.41
CA LEU A 61 3.12 9.20 -1.42
C LEU A 61 3.59 7.95 -2.16
N TYR A 62 4.87 7.61 -1.98
CA TYR A 62 5.50 6.48 -2.67
C TYR A 62 5.39 5.21 -1.85
N PHE A 63 4.95 4.14 -2.52
CA PHE A 63 4.75 2.82 -1.91
C PHE A 63 5.63 1.78 -2.58
N LYS A 64 6.22 0.91 -1.75
CA LYS A 64 6.81 -0.36 -2.15
C LYS A 64 6.01 -1.51 -1.55
N VAL A 65 6.12 -2.69 -2.14
CA VAL A 65 5.50 -3.90 -1.61
C VAL A 65 6.55 -4.94 -1.21
N ALA A 66 6.27 -5.71 -0.17
CA ALA A 66 7.16 -6.78 0.30
C ALA A 66 6.37 -7.96 0.85
N ASN A 67 6.96 -9.16 0.80
CA ASN A 67 6.42 -10.37 1.44
C ASN A 67 7.06 -10.64 2.82
N THR A 68 7.87 -9.71 3.31
CA THR A 68 8.57 -9.77 4.61
C THR A 68 8.77 -8.35 5.13
N ASN A 69 8.90 -8.20 6.44
CA ASN A 69 9.16 -6.93 7.12
C ASN A 69 10.66 -6.66 7.37
N ASN A 70 11.56 -7.45 6.76
CA ASN A 70 13.00 -7.30 6.91
C ASN A 70 13.56 -6.17 6.03
N GLU A 71 14.44 -5.34 6.61
CA GLU A 71 15.28 -4.35 5.90
C GLU A 71 14.51 -3.35 5.01
N LEU A 72 13.39 -2.83 5.51
CA LEU A 72 12.58 -1.87 4.78
C LEU A 72 13.23 -0.47 4.78
N ASP A 73 13.39 0.10 3.59
CA ASP A 73 13.85 1.49 3.43
C ASP A 73 12.78 2.46 3.96
N SER A 74 13.14 3.19 5.03
CA SER A 74 12.26 4.16 5.70
C SER A 74 11.81 5.35 4.84
N LYS A 75 12.45 5.57 3.67
CA LYS A 75 12.06 6.62 2.71
C LYS A 75 10.75 6.31 1.99
N PHE A 76 10.34 5.04 1.98
CA PHE A 76 9.12 4.58 1.32
C PHE A 76 8.08 4.14 2.33
N SER A 77 6.82 4.27 1.94
CA SER A 77 5.75 3.56 2.62
C SER A 77 5.71 2.12 2.10
N TRP A 78 5.28 1.19 2.93
CA TRP A 78 5.28 -0.23 2.60
C TRP A 78 3.91 -0.84 2.76
N ILE A 79 3.54 -1.70 1.81
CA ILE A 79 2.45 -2.65 1.96
C ILE A 79 3.08 -4.04 2.04
N ILE A 80 2.89 -4.71 3.17
CA ILE A 80 3.58 -5.97 3.47
C ILE A 80 2.56 -7.08 3.55
N TRP A 81 2.79 -8.15 2.80
CA TRP A 81 2.08 -9.40 2.97
C TRP A 81 2.84 -10.31 3.94
N ASP A 82 2.18 -10.71 5.01
CA ASP A 82 2.65 -11.75 5.91
C ASP A 82 2.02 -13.08 5.52
N SER A 83 2.84 -13.99 4.99
CA SER A 83 2.38 -15.32 4.56
C SER A 83 1.96 -16.24 5.71
N MET A 84 2.47 -16.02 6.94
CA MET A 84 2.13 -16.83 8.11
C MET A 84 0.76 -16.45 8.64
N THR A 85 0.49 -15.16 8.78
CA THR A 85 -0.79 -14.66 9.30
C THR A 85 -1.83 -14.43 8.20
N LYS A 86 -1.43 -14.54 6.92
CA LYS A 86 -2.24 -14.23 5.73
C LYS A 86 -2.86 -12.82 5.80
N ASN A 87 -2.10 -11.87 6.34
CA ASN A 87 -2.54 -10.50 6.52
C ASN A 87 -1.67 -9.53 5.73
N VAL A 88 -2.29 -8.40 5.38
CA VAL A 88 -1.59 -7.27 4.77
C VAL A 88 -1.52 -6.12 5.78
N SER A 89 -0.34 -5.54 5.93
CA SER A 89 -0.08 -4.39 6.80
C SER A 89 0.44 -3.21 6.00
N VAL A 90 0.14 -1.99 6.48
CA VAL A 90 0.65 -0.74 5.90
C VAL A 90 1.63 -0.11 6.88
N ILE A 91 2.85 0.18 6.43
CA ILE A 91 3.87 0.88 7.22
C ILE A 91 4.14 2.24 6.58
N PRO A 92 3.83 3.35 7.27
CA PRO A 92 4.17 4.69 6.80
C PRO A 92 5.68 4.92 6.68
N ALA A 93 6.09 5.74 5.71
CA ALA A 93 7.44 6.31 5.69
C ALA A 93 7.69 7.16 6.97
N LYS A 94 8.95 7.22 7.41
CA LYS A 94 9.38 8.03 8.56
C LYS A 94 9.59 9.50 8.19
#